data_AF-A0A937SNN5-F1
#
_entry.id   AF-A0A937SNN5-F1
#
_cell.length_a   1.000
_cell.length_b   1.000
_cell.length_c   1.000
_cell.angle_alpha   90.00
_cell.angle_beta   90.00
_cell.angle_gamma   90.00
#
_symmetry.space_group_name_H-M   'P 1'
#
loop_
_entity.id
_entity.type
_entity.pdbx_description
1 polymer ?
#
loop_
_entity_poly.entity_id
_entity_poly.type
_entity_poly.pdbx_seq_one_letter_code
_entity_poly.pdbx_strand_id
1 'polypeptide(L)'
;MKPETPRIDMPRTAQAGEIIRILTKIRHPMETGWRRGGDGKKVPRNRINKFVCDFNGKEVFSADFHSGVSADPYLVFHAKVSGTGTYNFKWEADDGKVFTASAPITTVGV
;
A
#
# COMPACT_ATOMS: atom_id res chain seq x y z
N MET A 1 -19.74 7.25 3.90
CA MET A 1 -18.63 6.62 3.13
C MET A 1 -17.90 5.68 4.07
N LYS A 2 -17.60 4.43 3.70
CA LYS A 2 -16.83 3.51 4.56
C LYS A 2 -15.38 4.02 4.68
N PRO A 3 -14.72 3.86 5.84
CA PRO A 3 -13.36 4.37 6.04
C PRO A 3 -12.36 3.76 5.05
N GLU A 4 -11.41 4.59 4.64
CA GLU A 4 -10.28 4.24 3.76
C GLU A 4 -9.26 3.45 4.60
N THR A 5 -9.59 2.20 4.90
CA THR A 5 -8.78 1.32 5.76
C THR A 5 -7.87 0.43 4.91
N PRO A 6 -6.54 0.52 5.05
CA PRO A 6 -5.62 -0.40 4.40
C PRO A 6 -5.77 -1.82 4.97
N ARG A 7 -5.53 -2.82 4.12
CA ARG A 7 -5.50 -4.25 4.45
C ARG A 7 -4.19 -4.84 3.97
N ILE A 8 -3.56 -5.61 4.84
CA ILE A 8 -2.30 -6.29 4.58
C ILE A 8 -2.52 -7.78 4.76
N ASP A 9 -2.10 -8.56 3.77
CA ASP A 9 -2.00 -10.01 3.85
C ASP A 9 -0.54 -10.41 3.64
N MET A 10 0.04 -10.98 4.70
CA MET A 10 1.41 -11.48 4.72
C MET A 10 1.57 -12.53 5.84
N PRO A 11 2.55 -13.44 5.73
CA PRO A 11 2.88 -14.35 6.81
C PRO A 11 3.24 -13.61 8.10
N ARG A 12 2.81 -14.14 9.24
CA ARG A 12 3.22 -13.64 10.57
C ARG A 12 4.56 -14.23 11.01
N THR A 13 4.99 -15.31 10.38
CA THR A 13 6.24 -16.01 10.66
C THR A 13 6.93 -16.38 9.35
N ALA A 14 8.26 -16.39 9.35
CA ALA A 14 9.09 -16.80 8.23
C ALA A 14 10.50 -17.19 8.72
N GLN A 15 11.31 -17.85 7.91
CA GLN A 15 12.73 -18.00 8.20
C GLN A 15 13.50 -16.72 7.88
N ALA A 16 14.59 -16.47 8.60
CA ALA A 16 15.52 -15.41 8.24
C ALA A 16 16.12 -15.71 6.85
N GLY A 17 15.99 -14.76 5.93
CA GLY A 17 16.40 -14.87 4.54
C GLY A 17 15.31 -15.37 3.58
N GLU A 18 14.16 -15.81 4.09
CA GLU A 18 13.02 -16.23 3.26
C GLU A 18 12.43 -15.05 2.49
N ILE A 19 11.98 -15.31 1.26
CA ILE A 19 11.25 -14.34 0.44
C ILE A 19 9.75 -14.58 0.65
N ILE A 20 9.07 -13.61 1.24
CA ILE A 20 7.63 -13.69 1.48
C ILE A 20 6.85 -12.86 0.47
N ARG A 21 5.62 -13.28 0.20
CA ARG A 21 4.64 -12.49 -0.56
C ARG A 21 3.94 -11.52 0.39
N ILE A 22 3.89 -10.25 0.01
CA ILE A 22 3.15 -9.20 0.72
C ILE A 22 2.10 -8.65 -0.23
N LEU A 23 0.84 -8.70 0.21
CA LEU A 23 -0.31 -8.20 -0.51
C LEU A 23 -0.91 -7.04 0.26
N THR A 24 -1.13 -5.94 -0.44
CA THR A 24 -1.77 -4.76 0.12
C THR A 24 -3.00 -4.38 -0.67
N LYS A 25 -4.05 -3.93 0.03
CA LYS A 25 -5.26 -3.37 -0.57
C LYS A 25 -5.75 -2.21 0.26
N ILE A 26 -6.05 -1.08 -0.36
CA ILE A 26 -6.65 0.07 0.32
C ILE A 26 -7.89 0.53 -0.43
N ARG A 27 -8.96 0.84 0.30
CA ARG A 27 -10.19 1.38 -0.28
C ARG A 27 -9.94 2.82 -0.71
N HIS A 28 -10.01 3.12 -2.00
CA HIS A 28 -9.78 4.48 -2.53
C HIS A 28 -10.38 4.62 -3.94
N PRO A 29 -11.03 5.75 -4.30
CA PRO A 29 -11.69 5.91 -5.60
C PRO A 29 -10.74 5.97 -6.79
N MET A 30 -9.49 6.41 -6.58
CA MET A 30 -8.49 6.58 -7.65
C MET A 30 -8.99 7.44 -8.82
N GLU A 31 -9.65 8.57 -8.51
CA GLU A 31 -10.22 9.48 -9.51
C GLU A 31 -9.11 10.12 -10.34
N THR A 32 -9.05 9.76 -11.63
CA THR A 32 -7.98 10.20 -12.53
C THR A 32 -8.07 11.67 -12.89
N GLY A 33 -9.26 12.27 -12.75
CA GLY A 33 -9.59 13.63 -13.15
C GLY A 33 -10.15 13.72 -14.58
N TRP A 34 -10.37 12.57 -15.23
CA TRP A 34 -10.81 12.51 -16.63
C TRP A 34 -12.33 12.36 -16.75
N ARG A 35 -12.96 11.78 -15.72
CA ARG A 35 -14.41 11.60 -15.67
C ARG A 35 -15.13 12.94 -15.57
N ARG A 36 -16.27 13.05 -16.24
CA ARG A 36 -17.18 14.19 -16.10
C ARG A 36 -18.31 13.85 -15.13
N GLY A 37 -18.70 14.82 -14.31
CA GLY A 37 -19.86 14.75 -13.44
C GLY A 37 -21.17 14.92 -14.21
N GLY A 38 -22.30 14.79 -13.51
CA GLY A 38 -23.63 15.02 -14.10
C GLY A 38 -23.86 16.47 -14.56
N ASP A 39 -23.06 17.41 -14.05
CA ASP A 39 -23.01 18.81 -14.45
C ASP A 39 -22.09 19.07 -15.67
N GLY A 40 -21.51 18.01 -16.25
CA GLY A 40 -20.58 18.08 -17.38
C GLY A 40 -19.16 18.56 -17.02
N LYS A 41 -18.90 18.96 -15.77
CA LYS A 41 -17.57 19.41 -15.32
C LYS A 41 -16.66 18.20 -15.04
N LYS A 42 -15.35 18.39 -15.18
CA LYS A 42 -14.38 17.35 -14.79
C LYS A 42 -14.43 17.17 -13.28
N VAL A 43 -14.44 15.92 -12.84
CA VAL A 43 -14.28 15.61 -11.43
C VAL A 43 -12.83 15.85 -11.04
N PRO A 44 -12.53 16.53 -9.92
CA PRO A 44 -11.15 16.74 -9.49
C PRO A 44 -10.42 15.43 -9.31
N ARG A 45 -9.15 15.42 -9.74
CA ARG A 45 -8.25 14.28 -9.53
C ARG A 45 -8.08 14.04 -8.02
N ASN A 46 -8.23 12.79 -7.61
CA ASN A 46 -7.86 12.33 -6.27
C ASN A 46 -7.41 10.87 -6.34
N ARG A 47 -6.10 10.65 -6.33
CA ARG A 47 -5.46 9.33 -6.38
C ARG A 47 -4.48 9.19 -5.23
N ILE A 48 -4.28 7.94 -4.81
CA ILE A 48 -3.04 7.56 -4.16
C ILE A 48 -1.94 7.65 -5.22
N ASN A 49 -0.90 8.43 -4.95
CA ASN A 49 0.18 8.69 -5.89
C ASN A 49 1.50 8.03 -5.49
N LYS A 50 1.67 7.68 -4.21
CA LYS A 50 2.88 7.03 -3.71
C LYS A 50 2.56 5.96 -2.68
N PHE A 51 3.28 4.86 -2.74
CA PHE A 51 3.30 3.79 -1.75
C PHE A 51 4.73 3.52 -1.30
N VAL A 52 4.93 3.37 0.01
CA VAL A 52 6.21 2.98 0.62
C VAL A 52 5.98 1.87 1.63
N CYS A 53 6.88 0.89 1.63
CA CYS A 53 6.97 -0.16 2.62
C CYS A 53 8.37 -0.14 3.25
N ASP A 54 8.42 0.01 4.57
CA ASP A 54 9.65 0.00 5.36
C ASP A 54 9.68 -1.21 6.28
N PHE A 55 10.86 -1.79 6.50
CA PHE A 55 11.11 -2.79 7.53
C PHE A 55 12.11 -2.24 8.55
N ASN A 56 11.70 -2.14 9.82
CA ASN A 56 12.52 -1.56 10.90
C ASN A 56 13.16 -0.21 10.55
N GLY A 57 12.42 0.65 9.84
CA GLY A 57 12.86 2.00 9.44
C GLY A 57 13.70 2.07 8.17
N LYS A 58 13.90 0.95 7.47
CA LYS A 58 14.58 0.91 6.17
C LYS A 58 13.59 0.61 5.05
N GLU A 59 13.55 1.45 4.02
CA GLU A 59 12.75 1.21 2.82
C GLU A 59 13.14 -0.12 2.17
N VAL A 60 12.14 -0.98 1.98
CA VAL A 60 12.26 -2.28 1.30
C VAL A 60 11.53 -2.32 -0.04
N PHE A 61 10.55 -1.44 -0.23
CA PHE A 61 9.79 -1.34 -1.47
C PHE A 61 9.13 0.04 -1.57
N SER A 62 9.13 0.61 -2.76
CA SER A 62 8.33 1.79 -3.09
C SER A 62 7.71 1.67 -4.48
N ALA A 63 6.57 2.33 -4.68
CA ALA A 63 5.91 2.41 -5.96
C ALA A 63 5.21 3.76 -6.13
N ASP A 64 5.38 4.35 -7.31
CA ASP A 64 4.61 5.50 -7.76
C ASP A 64 3.37 5.04 -8.53
N PHE A 65 2.21 5.54 -8.14
CA PHE A 65 0.93 5.21 -8.75
C PHE A 65 0.49 6.32 -9.70
N HIS A 66 0.17 5.91 -10.93
CA HIS A 66 -0.30 6.80 -11.98
C HIS A 66 -1.73 6.44 -12.43
N SER A 67 -2.19 7.05 -13.52
CA SER A 67 -3.59 6.98 -13.95
C SER A 67 -4.05 5.57 -14.37
N GLY A 68 -3.13 4.62 -14.53
CA GLY A 68 -3.43 3.23 -14.88
C GLY A 68 -3.82 2.35 -13.70
N VAL A 69 -3.75 2.87 -12.46
CA VAL A 69 -4.11 2.10 -11.27
C VAL A 69 -5.62 2.23 -11.00
N SER A 70 -6.30 1.08 -10.95
CA SER A 70 -7.74 0.99 -10.69
C SER A 70 -8.13 1.44 -9.28
N ALA A 71 -9.42 1.76 -9.11
CA ALA A 71 -10.03 1.94 -7.79
C ALA A 71 -9.80 0.73 -6.88
N ASP A 72 -9.78 1.00 -5.57
CA ASP A 72 -9.37 0.05 -4.53
C ASP A 72 -7.99 -0.59 -4.82
N PRO A 73 -6.92 0.23 -4.92
CA PRO A 73 -5.64 -0.21 -5.42
C PRO A 73 -5.12 -1.42 -4.63
N TYR A 74 -4.69 -2.41 -5.41
CA TYR A 74 -4.19 -3.70 -4.97
C TYR A 74 -2.77 -3.86 -5.50
N LEU A 75 -1.84 -4.16 -4.60
CA LEU A 75 -0.42 -4.31 -4.93
C LEU A 75 0.14 -5.54 -4.23
N VAL A 76 0.81 -6.39 -5.01
CA VAL A 76 1.56 -7.55 -4.51
C VAL A 76 3.02 -7.38 -4.86
N PHE A 77 3.88 -7.58 -3.88
CA PHE A 77 5.32 -7.60 -4.05
C PHE A 77 5.94 -8.66 -3.14
N HIS A 78 7.23 -8.89 -3.31
CA HIS A 78 7.98 -9.83 -2.49
C HIS A 78 9.07 -9.09 -1.74
N ALA A 79 9.32 -9.49 -0.50
CA ALA A 79 10.39 -8.93 0.32
C ALA A 79 11.14 -10.06 1.02
N LYS A 80 12.46 -9.89 1.14
CA LYS A 80 13.32 -10.81 1.91
C LYS A 80 13.23 -10.45 3.39
N VAL A 81 12.87 -11.41 4.24
CA VAL A 81 12.79 -11.24 5.69
C VAL A 81 14.21 -11.25 6.27
N SER A 82 14.65 -10.14 6.84
CA SER A 82 15.99 -10.04 7.44
C SER A 82 16.04 -10.47 8.90
N GLY A 83 14.90 -10.49 9.60
CA GLY A 83 14.79 -10.80 11.02
C GLY A 83 13.36 -10.60 11.52
N THR A 84 13.15 -10.81 12.82
CA THR A 84 11.93 -10.37 13.52
C THR A 84 11.83 -8.85 13.47
N GLY A 85 10.64 -8.33 13.21
CA GLY A 85 10.43 -6.89 13.12
C GLY A 85 9.03 -6.52 12.67
N THR A 86 8.87 -5.30 12.18
CA THR A 86 7.59 -4.78 11.71
C THR A 86 7.75 -4.13 10.35
N TYR A 87 6.87 -4.53 9.43
CA TYR A 87 6.67 -3.81 8.18
C TYR A 87 5.71 -2.64 8.43
N ASN A 88 6.09 -1.45 7.96
CA ASN A 88 5.26 -0.26 7.98
C ASN A 88 4.93 0.13 6.55
N PHE A 89 3.67 0.43 6.30
CA PHE A 89 3.13 0.72 5.00
C PHE A 89 2.55 2.12 5.00
N LYS A 90 2.85 2.91 3.97
CA LYS A 90 2.39 4.28 3.81
C LYS A 90 1.84 4.48 2.41
N TRP A 91 0.64 5.06 2.31
CA TRP A 91 0.07 5.55 1.06
C TRP A 91 -0.14 7.05 1.17
N GLU A 92 0.27 7.79 0.15
CA GLU A 92 0.07 9.24 0.04
C GLU A 92 -0.89 9.53 -1.11
N ALA A 93 -1.86 10.41 -0.87
CA ALA A 93 -2.86 10.80 -1.87
C ALA A 93 -2.67 12.26 -2.33
N ASP A 94 -3.23 12.56 -3.51
CA ASP A 94 -3.17 13.89 -4.13
C ASP A 94 -3.85 14.98 -3.26
N ASP A 95 -4.81 14.59 -2.41
CA ASP A 95 -5.47 15.49 -1.45
C ASP A 95 -4.65 15.73 -0.15
N GLY A 96 -3.43 15.22 -0.09
CA GLY A 96 -2.52 15.35 1.05
C GLY A 96 -2.79 14.35 2.17
N LYS A 97 -3.80 13.48 2.05
CA LYS A 97 -4.02 12.43 3.03
C LYS A 97 -2.90 11.40 3.01
N VAL A 98 -2.62 10.90 4.20
CA VAL A 98 -1.67 9.81 4.43
C VAL A 98 -2.41 8.68 5.12
N PHE A 99 -2.27 7.48 4.57
CA PHE A 99 -2.79 6.26 5.16
C PHE A 99 -1.63 5.39 5.59
N THR A 100 -1.75 4.76 6.76
CA THR A 100 -0.71 3.90 7.31
C THR A 100 -1.26 2.56 7.77
N ALA A 101 -0.44 1.53 7.68
CA ALA A 101 -0.67 0.23 8.30
C ALA A 101 0.66 -0.37 8.78
N SER A 102 0.59 -1.29 9.74
CA SER A 102 1.77 -2.02 10.22
C SER A 102 1.44 -3.50 10.36
N ALA A 103 2.41 -4.36 10.06
CA ALA A 103 2.28 -5.81 10.22
C ALA A 103 3.57 -6.40 10.83
N PRO A 104 3.48 -7.07 11.99
CA PRO A 104 4.64 -7.72 12.58
C PRO A 104 4.98 -9.03 11.85
N ILE A 105 6.26 -9.37 11.85
CA ILE A 105 6.76 -10.68 11.45
C ILE A 105 7.77 -11.19 12.48
N THR A 106 7.66 -12.47 12.82
CA THR A 106 8.60 -13.14 13.72
C THR A 106 9.41 -14.17 12.94
N THR A 107 10.73 -14.09 12.99
CA THR A 107 11.56 -15.14 12.40
C THR A 107 11.55 -16.38 13.28
N VAL A 108 11.29 -17.54 12.68
CA VAL A 108 11.43 -18.84 13.33
C VAL A 108 12.77 -19.45 12.94
N GLY A 109 13.46 -20.04 13.92
CA GLY A 109 14.75 -20.70 13.70
C GLY A 109 14.61 -21.97 12.86
N VAL A 110 15.75 -22.42 12.34
CA VAL A 110 15.95 -23.83 11.98
C VAL A 110 16.11 -24.62 13.27
#